data_AF-A0A929EQN8-F1
#
_entry.id   AF-A0A929EQN8-F1
#
_cell.length_a   1.000
_cell.length_b   1.000
_cell.length_c   1.000
_cell.angle_alpha   90.00
_cell.angle_beta   90.00
_cell.angle_gamma   90.00
#
_symmetry.space_group_name_H-M   'P 1'
#
loop_
_entity.id
_entity.type
_entity.pdbx_description
1 polymer ?
#
loop_
_entity_poly.entity_id
_entity_poly.type
_entity_poly.pdbx_seq_one_letter_code
_entity_poly.pdbx_strand_id
1 'polypeptide(L)'
;QWDKPLTSKVTSYLEDAKEFVPFKLKEVESAELINKNNIKTVEWVEAASDEEEALPDTSHRQEVTITFIDNSMLSGTLVSDTPRELSRLSDCLNTKESFIHITNGERHIHVNKNMLLRVTGS
;
A
#
# COMPACT_ATOMS: atom_id res chain seq x y z
N GLN A 1 7.62 -20.65 -14.03
CA GLN A 1 6.83 -20.21 -12.86
C GLN A 1 7.21 -18.76 -12.64
N TRP A 2 6.44 -17.82 -13.19
CA TRP A 2 6.80 -16.40 -13.08
C TRP A 2 6.73 -15.98 -11.62
N ASP A 3 7.82 -15.41 -11.13
CA ASP A 3 7.91 -14.92 -9.77
C ASP A 3 6.94 -13.74 -9.64
N LYS A 4 6.05 -13.76 -8.64
CA LYS A 4 5.07 -12.68 -8.48
C LYS A 4 5.82 -11.37 -8.18
N PRO A 5 5.40 -10.21 -8.73
CA PRO A 5 5.92 -8.89 -8.36
C PRO A 5 6.02 -8.71 -6.85
N LEU A 6 7.02 -7.97 -6.37
CA LEU A 6 7.20 -7.72 -4.94
C LEU A 6 5.94 -7.09 -4.33
N THR A 7 5.34 -6.14 -5.04
CA THR A 7 4.04 -5.52 -4.68
C THR A 7 2.96 -6.58 -4.41
N SER A 8 2.84 -7.60 -5.29
CA SER A 8 1.86 -8.68 -5.12
C SER A 8 2.16 -9.57 -3.93
N LYS A 9 3.45 -9.85 -3.67
CA LYS A 9 3.88 -10.65 -2.50
C LYS A 9 3.59 -9.90 -1.20
N VAL A 10 3.93 -8.61 -1.12
CA VAL A 10 3.66 -7.76 0.04
C VAL A 10 2.16 -7.63 0.28
N THR A 11 1.37 -7.35 -0.76
CA THR A 11 -0.10 -7.29 -0.67
C THR A 11 -0.65 -8.60 -0.11
N SER A 12 -0.25 -9.74 -0.68
CA SER A 12 -0.74 -11.05 -0.22
C SER A 12 -0.41 -11.32 1.26
N TYR A 13 0.75 -10.85 1.73
CA TYR A 13 1.16 -10.99 3.12
C TYR A 13 0.35 -10.10 4.07
N LEU A 14 0.11 -8.85 3.66
CA LEU A 14 -0.66 -7.89 4.44
C LEU A 14 -2.14 -8.26 4.53
N GLU A 15 -2.70 -8.84 3.48
CA GLU A 15 -4.11 -9.28 3.42
C GLU A 15 -4.35 -10.71 3.96
N ASP A 16 -3.31 -11.42 4.41
CA ASP A 16 -3.47 -12.73 5.05
C ASP A 16 -4.35 -12.65 6.32
N ALA A 17 -5.08 -13.72 6.65
CA ALA A 17 -6.02 -13.74 7.77
C ALA A 17 -5.36 -13.63 9.16
N LYS A 18 -4.05 -13.87 9.26
CA LYS A 18 -3.31 -13.75 10.53
C LYS A 18 -3.20 -12.29 10.94
N GLU A 19 -3.56 -11.95 12.16
CA GLU A 19 -3.50 -10.56 12.63
C GLU A 19 -2.07 -10.11 13.00
N PHE A 20 -1.24 -11.03 13.46
CA PHE A 20 0.14 -10.75 13.87
C PHE A 20 1.14 -11.31 12.86
N VAL A 21 2.17 -10.53 12.55
CA VAL A 21 3.24 -10.89 11.65
C VAL A 21 4.60 -10.84 12.36
N PRO A 22 5.48 -11.83 12.15
CA PRO A 22 6.85 -11.74 12.62
C PRO A 22 7.60 -10.64 11.88
N PHE A 23 8.28 -9.79 12.63
CA PHE A 23 9.17 -8.77 12.13
C PHE A 23 10.51 -8.92 12.83
N LYS A 24 11.58 -9.04 12.04
CA LYS A 24 12.94 -9.20 12.55
C LYS A 24 13.79 -8.03 12.07
N LEU A 25 14.26 -7.24 13.01
CA LEU A 25 15.28 -6.24 12.76
C LEU A 25 16.60 -6.95 12.43
N LYS A 26 17.35 -6.44 11.45
CA LYS A 26 18.63 -7.07 11.02
C LYS A 26 19.62 -7.24 12.17
N GLU A 27 19.58 -6.35 13.15
CA GLU A 27 20.52 -6.27 14.26
C GLU A 27 20.02 -7.01 15.52
N VAL A 28 18.77 -7.50 15.53
CA VAL A 28 18.16 -8.16 16.68
C VAL A 28 17.93 -9.63 16.36
N GLU A 29 18.36 -10.52 17.26
CA GLU A 29 18.27 -11.96 17.03
C GLU A 29 16.82 -12.49 17.12
N SER A 30 16.03 -11.93 18.04
CA SER A 30 14.63 -12.26 18.25
C SER A 30 13.71 -11.55 17.26
N ALA A 31 12.68 -12.27 16.80
CA ALA A 31 11.58 -11.68 16.06
C ALA A 31 10.53 -11.10 17.02
N GLU A 32 9.99 -9.94 16.66
CA GLU A 32 8.83 -9.34 17.30
C GLU A 32 7.57 -9.69 16.52
N LEU A 33 6.42 -9.74 17.19
CA LEU A 33 5.13 -9.91 16.53
C LEU A 33 4.43 -8.56 16.44
N ILE A 34 4.20 -8.09 15.21
CA ILE A 34 3.51 -6.82 14.95
C ILE A 34 2.05 -7.13 14.58
N ASN A 35 1.10 -6.50 15.26
CA ASN A 35 -0.30 -6.53 14.83
C ASN A 35 -0.46 -5.69 13.55
N LYS A 36 -0.91 -6.31 12.45
CA LYS A 36 -1.10 -5.63 11.16
C LYS A 36 -2.09 -4.48 11.22
N ASN A 37 -3.07 -4.54 12.10
CA ASN A 37 -4.01 -3.44 12.31
C ASN A 37 -3.32 -2.19 12.86
N ASN A 38 -2.15 -2.34 13.50
CA ASN A 38 -1.35 -1.23 14.03
C ASN A 38 -0.25 -0.74 13.07
N ILE A 39 -0.08 -1.40 11.92
CA ILE A 39 0.84 -0.94 10.88
C ILE A 39 0.21 0.25 10.17
N LYS A 40 0.92 1.37 10.11
CA LYS A 40 0.46 2.59 9.44
C LYS A 40 0.76 2.55 7.95
N THR A 41 2.03 2.33 7.61
CA THR A 41 2.50 2.16 6.24
C THR A 41 3.51 1.01 6.15
N VAL A 42 3.57 0.38 4.98
CA VAL A 42 4.68 -0.47 4.56
C VAL A 42 5.23 0.11 3.27
N GLU A 43 6.52 0.41 3.27
CA GLU A 43 7.16 1.18 2.20
C GLU A 43 8.39 0.43 1.68
N TRP A 44 8.56 0.42 0.37
CA TRP A 44 9.79 -0.04 -0.27
C TRP A 44 10.11 0.82 -1.48
N VAL A 45 11.38 0.80 -1.85
CA VAL A 45 11.89 1.38 -3.08
C VAL A 45 12.22 0.20 -3.98
N GLU A 46 11.64 0.14 -5.17
CA GLU A 46 12.16 -0.78 -6.18
C GLU A 46 13.52 -0.23 -6.62
N ALA A 47 14.57 -1.03 -6.41
CA ALA A 47 15.87 -0.70 -6.98
C ALA A 47 15.68 -0.65 -8.49
N ALA A 48 16.04 0.46 -9.13
CA ALA A 48 15.91 0.66 -10.58
C ALA A 48 16.43 -0.57 -11.34
N SER A 49 15.52 -1.47 -11.69
CA SER A 49 15.74 -2.51 -12.66
C SER A 49 15.44 -1.89 -14.02
N ASP A 50 16.26 -2.16 -15.02
CA ASP A 50 16.06 -1.72 -16.41
C ASP A 50 14.73 -2.22 -17.03
N GLU A 51 13.99 -3.04 -16.28
CA GLU A 51 12.59 -3.38 -16.52
C GLU A 51 11.73 -2.55 -15.56
N GLU A 52 11.23 -1.40 -16.02
CA GLU A 52 10.08 -0.74 -15.39
C GLU A 52 8.96 -1.80 -15.32
N GLU A 53 8.60 -2.26 -14.12
CA GLU A 53 7.33 -2.94 -13.91
C GLU A 53 6.23 -1.90 -14.14
N ALA A 54 5.92 -1.65 -15.42
CA ALA A 54 4.87 -0.75 -15.83
C ALA A 54 3.56 -1.30 -15.26
N LEU A 55 3.06 -0.66 -14.20
CA LEU A 55 1.68 -0.83 -13.73
C LEU A 55 0.77 -0.79 -14.96
N PRO A 56 -0.15 -1.75 -15.13
CA PRO A 56 -0.92 -1.87 -16.36
C PRO A 56 -1.63 -0.54 -16.67
N ASP A 57 -1.62 -0.14 -17.94
CA ASP A 57 -2.22 1.14 -18.42
C ASP A 57 -3.70 1.31 -18.03
N THR A 58 -4.35 0.22 -17.64
CA THR A 58 -5.75 0.16 -17.19
C THR A 58 -5.95 0.59 -15.74
N SER A 59 -4.89 0.70 -14.92
CA SER A 59 -5.03 1.10 -13.52
C SER A 59 -5.47 2.57 -13.41
N HIS A 60 -6.42 2.83 -12.51
CA HIS A 60 -6.80 4.18 -12.14
C HIS A 60 -5.71 4.81 -11.28
N ARG A 61 -5.38 6.06 -11.58
CA ARG A 61 -4.38 6.86 -10.87
C ARG A 61 -4.99 8.18 -10.47
N GLN A 62 -4.91 8.53 -9.19
CA GLN A 62 -5.42 9.79 -8.67
C GLN A 62 -4.48 10.36 -7.62
N GLU A 63 -4.14 11.64 -7.75
CA GLU A 63 -3.40 12.38 -6.72
C GLU A 63 -4.25 12.51 -5.46
N VAL A 64 -3.71 12.03 -4.34
CA VAL A 64 -4.39 12.06 -3.05
C VAL A 64 -3.48 12.61 -1.96
N THR A 65 -4.12 13.21 -0.97
CA THR A 65 -3.52 13.49 0.33
C THR A 65 -4.28 12.73 1.40
N ILE A 66 -3.55 11.92 2.14
CA ILE A 66 -4.02 11.09 3.24
C ILE A 66 -3.68 11.81 4.54
N THR A 67 -4.68 11.99 5.39
CA THR A 67 -4.52 12.39 6.79
C THR A 67 -4.74 11.16 7.67
N PHE A 68 -3.77 10.83 8.52
CA PHE A 68 -3.87 9.72 9.46
C PHE A 68 -4.55 10.14 10.77
N ILE A 69 -4.93 9.17 11.60
CA ILE A 69 -5.54 9.40 12.93
C ILE A 69 -4.63 10.19 13.88
N ASP A 70 -3.32 10.18 13.66
CA ASP A 70 -2.33 10.95 14.41
C ASP A 70 -2.10 12.37 13.84
N ASN A 71 -2.91 12.80 12.87
CA ASN A 71 -2.82 14.06 12.11
C ASN A 71 -1.58 14.23 11.22
N SER A 72 -0.70 13.23 11.12
CA SER A 72 0.32 13.25 10.08
C SER A 72 -0.30 13.09 8.70
N MET A 73 0.47 13.45 7.67
CA MET A 73 -0.02 13.46 6.29
C MET A 73 0.93 12.71 5.35
N LEU A 74 0.36 12.07 4.33
CA LEU A 74 1.06 11.45 3.22
C LEU A 74 0.41 11.89 1.91
N SER A 75 1.19 12.42 0.98
CA SER A 75 0.74 12.74 -0.38
C SER A 75 1.38 11.77 -1.38
N GLY A 76 0.61 11.42 -2.42
CA GLY A 76 1.07 10.58 -3.51
C GLY A 76 -0.07 10.19 -4.45
N THR A 77 0.22 9.31 -5.40
CA THR A 77 -0.75 8.82 -6.37
C THR A 77 -1.37 7.52 -5.87
N LEU A 78 -2.69 7.51 -5.66
CA LEU A 78 -3.45 6.29 -5.42
C LEU A 78 -3.51 5.47 -6.71
N VAL A 79 -3.10 4.21 -6.62
CA VAL A 79 -3.16 3.24 -7.73
C VAL A 79 -4.21 2.19 -7.40
N SER A 80 -5.15 1.98 -8.31
CA SER A 80 -6.20 0.97 -8.17
C SER A 80 -6.44 0.23 -9.48
N ASP A 81 -6.67 -1.08 -9.39
CA ASP A 81 -7.06 -1.92 -10.54
C ASP A 81 -8.54 -1.76 -10.93
N THR A 82 -9.27 -0.82 -10.28
CA THR A 82 -10.65 -0.51 -10.63
C THR A 82 -10.71 0.20 -11.99
N PRO A 83 -11.54 -0.27 -12.94
CA PRO A 83 -11.72 0.37 -14.24
C PRO A 83 -12.16 1.83 -14.08
N ARG A 84 -11.53 2.76 -14.81
CA ARG A 84 -11.71 4.23 -14.70
C ARG A 84 -13.18 4.70 -14.58
N GLU A 85 -14.10 4.00 -15.22
CA GLU A 85 -15.54 4.29 -15.23
C GLU A 85 -16.22 4.11 -13.86
N LEU A 86 -15.56 3.40 -12.93
CA LEU A 86 -16.01 3.09 -11.57
C LEU A 86 -15.01 3.58 -10.50
N SER A 87 -14.08 4.47 -10.85
CA SER A 87 -12.93 4.82 -10.01
C SER A 87 -13.10 6.12 -9.24
N ARG A 88 -14.23 6.30 -8.57
CA ARG A 88 -14.33 7.38 -7.59
C ARG A 88 -13.39 7.04 -6.44
N LEU A 89 -12.81 8.07 -5.83
CA LEU A 89 -12.00 7.90 -4.62
C LEU A 89 -12.74 7.07 -3.55
N SER A 90 -14.07 7.27 -3.41
CA SER A 90 -14.90 6.46 -2.52
C SER A 90 -14.88 4.97 -2.86
N ASP A 91 -14.88 4.62 -4.15
CA ASP A 91 -14.95 3.24 -4.59
C ASP A 91 -13.60 2.55 -4.35
N CYS A 92 -12.48 3.26 -4.63
CA CYS A 92 -11.13 2.79 -4.34
C CYS A 92 -10.84 2.62 -2.83
N LEU A 93 -11.45 3.44 -1.96
CA LEU A 93 -11.25 3.33 -0.51
C LEU A 93 -12.14 2.25 0.12
N ASN A 94 -13.30 1.97 -0.46
CA ASN A 94 -14.27 0.99 0.07
C ASN A 94 -14.10 -0.42 -0.50
N THR A 95 -12.95 -0.72 -1.12
CA THR A 95 -12.61 -2.10 -1.51
C THR A 95 -12.42 -3.00 -0.28
N LYS A 96 -12.34 -4.32 -0.49
CA LYS A 96 -12.29 -5.29 0.63
C LYS A 96 -10.92 -5.36 1.30
N GLU A 97 -9.88 -5.00 0.57
CA GLU A 97 -8.49 -5.01 1.02
C GLU A 97 -8.33 -4.05 2.20
N SER A 98 -7.53 -4.42 3.18
CA SER A 98 -7.25 -3.59 4.36
C SER A 98 -6.26 -2.47 4.05
N PHE A 99 -5.44 -2.65 3.02
CA PHE A 99 -4.43 -1.68 2.59
C PHE A 99 -4.73 -1.13 1.20
N ILE A 100 -4.46 0.17 1.00
CA ILE A 100 -4.46 0.82 -0.31
C ILE A 100 -3.02 1.05 -0.80
N HIS A 101 -2.81 1.06 -2.11
CA HIS A 101 -1.49 1.28 -2.69
C HIS A 101 -1.34 2.72 -3.19
N ILE A 102 -0.34 3.41 -2.64
CA ILE A 102 0.09 4.75 -3.04
C ILE A 102 1.50 4.66 -3.63
N THR A 103 1.76 5.43 -4.68
CA THR A 103 3.12 5.68 -5.18
C THR A 103 3.53 7.13 -4.93
N ASN A 104 4.81 7.33 -4.63
CA ASN A 104 5.42 8.67 -4.49
C ASN A 104 6.83 8.64 -5.07
N GLY A 105 6.94 9.00 -6.35
CA GLY A 105 8.15 8.74 -7.14
C GLY A 105 8.41 7.23 -7.24
N GLU A 106 9.63 6.81 -6.88
CA GLU A 106 10.06 5.40 -6.86
C GLU A 106 9.59 4.62 -5.62
N ARG A 107 8.87 5.27 -4.71
CA ARG A 107 8.39 4.64 -3.48
C ARG A 107 7.04 4.01 -3.70
N HIS A 108 6.93 2.74 -3.33
CA HIS A 108 5.69 2.01 -3.24
C HIS A 108 5.28 1.96 -1.77
N ILE A 109 4.05 2.37 -1.49
CA ILE A 109 3.57 2.57 -0.13
C ILE A 109 2.21 1.90 0.02
N HIS A 110 2.13 0.83 0.81
CA HIS A 110 0.85 0.30 1.29
C HIS A 110 0.42 1.05 2.53
N VAL A 111 -0.80 1.58 2.51
CA VAL A 111 -1.36 2.38 3.60
C VAL A 111 -2.54 1.63 4.22
N ASN A 112 -2.52 1.44 5.53
CA ASN A 112 -3.60 0.77 6.25
C ASN A 112 -4.83 1.67 6.38
N LYS A 113 -5.98 1.18 5.91
CA LYS A 113 -7.25 1.94 5.98
C LYS A 113 -7.74 2.20 7.40
N ASN A 114 -7.41 1.35 8.36
CA ASN A 114 -7.78 1.53 9.77
C ASN A 114 -7.07 2.71 10.43
N MET A 115 -6.00 3.23 9.80
CA MET A 115 -5.20 4.34 10.30
C MET A 115 -5.58 5.68 9.66
N LEU A 116 -6.57 5.69 8.76
CA LEU A 116 -6.96 6.88 8.01
C LEU A 116 -8.00 7.69 8.78
N LEU A 117 -7.77 8.99 8.87
CA LEU A 117 -8.76 9.96 9.32
C LEU A 117 -9.54 10.53 8.14
N ARG A 118 -8.84 10.87 7.06
CA ARG A 118 -9.43 11.49 5.86
C ARG A 118 -8.55 11.26 4.64
N VAL A 119 -9.16 11.15 3.46
CA VAL A 119 -8.46 11.19 2.17
C VAL A 119 -9.10 12.26 1.30
N THR A 120 -8.28 13.11 0.68
CA THR A 120 -8.73 14.15 -0.25
C THR A 120 -8.06 13.93 -1.60
N GLY A 121 -8.85 13.86 -2.67
CA GLY A 121 -8.36 13.86 -4.04
C GLY A 121 -8.11 15.28 -4.54
N SER A 122 -7.12 15.44 -5.42
CA SER A 122 -6.87 16.67 -6.18
C SER A 122 -7.58 16.63 -7.54
#